data_AF-A0A3N5HR52-F1
#
_entry.id   AF-A0A3N5HR52-F1
#
_cell.length_a   1.000
_cell.length_b   1.000
_cell.length_c   1.000
_cell.angle_alpha   90.00
_cell.angle_beta   90.00
_cell.angle_gamma   90.00
#
_symmetry.space_group_name_H-M   'P 1'
#
loop_
_entity.id
_entity.type
_entity.pdbx_description
1 polymer ?
#
loop_
_entity_poly.entity_id
_entity_poly.type
_entity_poly.pdbx_seq_one_letter_code
_entity_poly.pdbx_strand_id
1 'polypeptide(L)'
;KEDPNFANQKIGGSAVEGAAPLVEVIYDAGGGEVKHDRTGLVTAPAFPYQREITAANGSRREQLSSWLTSKDNEYFAKSYVNRLWGYLFGRGIIEPIDDIRAGNPATNPELLDALSRDFVAHQFDMRHILRTICQSRVYQHSVKSNAWNQDDELNYSRALPRRLPAEVLFDSIYAATGSVPRVPGAPAGFRAAELPDAGVSVAFLEDFGRPVRESACECERSTGMVLGPVMKLINGPTVADAIADPENRLTKLVAEQPDDRQVIEEVFLRFLARRPSGAEVELGLAAIRDAGGDHDKLVAALQAYEQQLAAKQTEWEQTAGQPTVWKELEVADFKSQVGATFAKKEDRSILVSGAEGKDVYTVVAPTELVGITGVRLEALADPALPAGGPGRALNGNFVLNEFRLSVVPKADPAKGESIGFQNALATFSQESWSAAGAVDGNDATGWAVSPLFNQSHTATFETKTNAGQAGGSLLTFTLSHQFGDGKHLLGRFRIAVTNSPRPIGGGQLPADVVAALAVAGDKRTAEQKAALTSYFRARDARYQDLVATVQRSSESVKNRRLLGVQDLAWALINNPAFLFNR
;
A
#
# COMPACT_ATOMS: atom_id res chain seq x y z
N LYS A 1 8.17 -25.48 -33.83
CA LYS A 1 9.48 -26.14 -34.09
C LYS A 1 10.58 -25.15 -33.74
N GLU A 2 11.76 -25.60 -33.30
CA GLU A 2 12.91 -24.70 -33.10
C GLU A 2 13.34 -24.08 -34.43
N ASP A 3 13.64 -22.79 -34.43
CA ASP A 3 14.16 -22.12 -35.61
C ASP A 3 15.59 -22.61 -35.91
N PRO A 4 15.90 -23.05 -37.16
CA PRO A 4 17.22 -23.56 -37.50
C PRO A 4 18.36 -22.57 -37.24
N ASN A 5 18.11 -21.27 -37.32
CA ASN A 5 19.11 -20.22 -37.10
C ASN A 5 19.41 -19.98 -35.61
N PHE A 6 18.53 -20.44 -34.72
CA PHE A 6 18.65 -20.30 -33.27
C PHE A 6 18.77 -21.65 -32.56
N ALA A 7 19.16 -22.69 -33.30
CA ALA A 7 19.28 -24.04 -32.79
C ALA A 7 20.19 -24.10 -31.54
N ASN A 8 19.71 -24.78 -30.51
CA ASN A 8 20.31 -24.94 -29.18
C ASN A 8 20.40 -23.66 -28.32
N GLN A 9 19.86 -22.54 -28.79
CA GLN A 9 19.70 -21.36 -27.94
C GLN A 9 18.35 -21.48 -27.21
N LYS A 10 18.37 -21.33 -25.89
CA LYS A 10 17.18 -21.51 -25.04
C LYS A 10 16.96 -20.30 -24.15
N ILE A 11 15.70 -20.02 -23.82
CA ILE A 11 15.30 -19.03 -22.84
C ILE A 11 14.71 -19.73 -21.61
N GLY A 12 15.04 -19.22 -20.42
CA GLY A 12 14.66 -19.84 -19.16
C GLY A 12 15.39 -21.16 -18.86
N GLY A 13 14.98 -21.81 -17.76
CA GLY A 13 15.59 -23.03 -17.25
C GLY A 13 15.86 -22.94 -15.75
N SER A 14 14.89 -23.37 -14.94
CA SER A 14 15.06 -23.58 -13.51
C SER A 14 14.86 -25.06 -13.18
N ALA A 15 15.01 -25.44 -11.91
CA ALA A 15 14.69 -26.79 -11.46
C ALA A 15 13.19 -27.16 -11.61
N VAL A 16 12.33 -26.16 -11.85
CA VAL A 16 10.86 -26.31 -11.91
C VAL A 16 10.33 -26.12 -13.34
N GLU A 17 10.92 -25.22 -14.13
CA GLU A 17 10.54 -24.97 -15.52
C GLU A 17 11.69 -25.32 -16.47
N GLY A 18 11.43 -26.27 -17.38
CA GLY A 18 12.39 -26.69 -18.39
C GLY A 18 12.71 -25.58 -19.39
N ALA A 19 13.95 -25.52 -19.87
CA ALA A 19 14.40 -24.51 -20.82
C ALA A 19 13.68 -24.65 -22.18
N ALA A 20 13.09 -23.54 -22.66
CA ALA A 20 12.36 -23.46 -23.93
C ALA A 20 13.27 -22.95 -25.06
N PRO A 21 13.03 -23.28 -26.35
CA PRO A 21 13.78 -22.72 -27.47
C PRO A 21 13.69 -21.18 -27.49
N LEU A 22 14.79 -20.51 -27.84
CA LEU A 22 14.84 -19.04 -27.91
C LEU A 22 13.87 -18.48 -28.95
N VAL A 23 13.65 -19.22 -30.04
CA VAL A 23 12.72 -18.85 -31.11
C VAL A 23 11.88 -20.05 -31.50
N GLU A 24 10.57 -19.85 -31.56
CA GLU A 24 9.60 -20.84 -32.02
C GLU A 24 9.08 -20.51 -33.42
N VAL A 25 9.12 -21.50 -34.30
CA VAL A 25 8.48 -21.44 -35.62
C VAL A 25 7.06 -22.00 -35.52
N ILE A 26 6.09 -21.13 -35.80
CA ILE A 26 4.67 -21.45 -35.93
C ILE A 26 4.37 -21.66 -37.43
N TYR A 27 3.74 -22.79 -37.77
CA TYR A 27 3.33 -23.11 -39.14
C TYR A 27 1.94 -23.75 -39.15
N ASP A 28 1.27 -23.73 -40.31
CA ASP A 28 -0.01 -24.40 -40.51
C ASP A 28 0.23 -25.92 -40.64
N ALA A 29 -0.30 -26.69 -39.69
CA ALA A 29 -0.13 -28.15 -39.68
C ALA A 29 -1.05 -28.88 -40.67
N GLY A 30 -1.99 -28.18 -41.34
CA GLY A 30 -2.88 -28.75 -42.35
C GLY A 30 -3.98 -29.68 -41.81
N GLY A 31 -4.14 -29.78 -40.49
CA GLY A 31 -5.17 -30.58 -39.81
C GLY A 31 -6.28 -29.74 -39.17
N GLY A 32 -6.91 -30.28 -38.11
CA GLY A 32 -7.92 -29.57 -37.30
C GLY A 32 -9.36 -30.01 -37.57
N GLU A 33 -9.56 -31.26 -38.00
CA GLU A 33 -10.84 -31.87 -38.30
C GLU A 33 -11.72 -31.91 -37.04
N VAL A 34 -12.86 -31.22 -37.09
CA VAL A 34 -13.85 -31.28 -36.02
C VAL A 34 -14.83 -32.40 -36.33
N LYS A 35 -14.97 -33.35 -35.39
CA LYS A 35 -16.01 -34.38 -35.47
C LYS A 35 -17.31 -33.82 -34.90
N HIS A 36 -18.41 -34.06 -35.59
CA HIS A 36 -19.72 -33.71 -35.06
C HIS A 36 -20.06 -34.62 -33.87
N ASP A 37 -20.25 -34.06 -32.68
CA ASP A 37 -20.41 -34.82 -31.42
C ASP A 37 -21.48 -35.93 -31.50
N ARG A 38 -22.62 -35.63 -32.14
CA ARG A 38 -23.71 -36.60 -32.32
C ARG A 38 -23.45 -37.71 -33.34
N THR A 39 -22.75 -37.45 -34.44
CA THR A 39 -22.62 -38.41 -35.56
C THR A 39 -21.23 -39.04 -35.66
N GLY A 40 -20.22 -38.47 -35.00
CA GLY A 40 -18.82 -38.90 -35.08
C GLY A 40 -18.14 -38.66 -36.43
N LEU A 41 -18.87 -38.12 -37.42
CA LEU A 41 -18.35 -37.80 -38.74
C LEU A 41 -17.54 -36.50 -38.72
N VAL A 42 -16.51 -36.42 -39.54
CA VAL A 42 -15.76 -35.18 -39.77
C VAL A 42 -16.65 -34.17 -40.47
N THR A 43 -16.81 -33.00 -39.87
CA THR A 43 -17.56 -31.88 -40.45
C THR A 43 -16.64 -31.08 -41.35
N ALA A 44 -16.99 -30.95 -42.63
CA ALA A 44 -16.27 -30.06 -43.53
C ALA A 44 -16.45 -28.59 -43.09
N PRO A 45 -15.39 -27.76 -43.09
CA PRO A 45 -15.51 -26.35 -42.78
C PRO A 45 -16.38 -25.67 -43.84
N ALA A 46 -17.24 -24.75 -43.39
CA ALA A 46 -18.11 -23.96 -44.26
C ALA A 46 -18.17 -22.52 -43.75
N PHE A 47 -18.34 -21.59 -44.69
CA PHE A 47 -18.58 -20.19 -44.36
C PHE A 47 -20.06 -19.95 -44.04
N PRO A 48 -20.39 -18.99 -43.14
CA PRO A 48 -21.77 -18.66 -42.80
C PRO A 48 -22.63 -18.25 -44.01
N TYR A 49 -22.03 -17.65 -45.04
CA TYR A 49 -22.68 -17.26 -46.28
C TYR A 49 -21.67 -17.23 -47.45
N GLN A 50 -22.19 -17.34 -48.68
CA GLN A 50 -21.37 -17.42 -49.89
C GLN A 50 -20.75 -16.07 -50.26
N ARG A 51 -19.45 -16.07 -50.58
CA ARG A 51 -18.70 -14.92 -51.10
C ARG A 51 -17.55 -15.37 -52.00
N GLU A 52 -17.05 -14.46 -52.82
CA GLU A 52 -15.81 -14.67 -53.57
C GLU A 52 -14.59 -14.65 -52.63
N ILE A 53 -13.70 -15.63 -52.81
CA ILE A 53 -12.47 -15.80 -52.04
C ILE A 53 -11.32 -15.87 -53.03
N THR A 54 -10.36 -14.95 -52.90
CA THR A 54 -9.21 -14.85 -53.80
C THR A 54 -8.20 -15.99 -53.57
N ALA A 55 -8.11 -16.49 -52.34
CA ALA A 55 -7.23 -17.59 -51.94
C ALA A 55 -7.94 -18.96 -51.92
N ALA A 56 -8.79 -19.26 -52.90
CA ALA A 56 -9.58 -20.50 -52.92
C ALA A 56 -8.75 -21.80 -52.83
N ASN A 57 -7.51 -21.78 -53.33
CA ASN A 57 -6.57 -22.91 -53.29
C ASN A 57 -5.55 -22.82 -52.14
N GLY A 58 -5.67 -21.83 -51.25
CA GLY A 58 -4.78 -21.66 -50.11
C GLY A 58 -5.08 -22.62 -48.95
N SER A 59 -4.31 -22.51 -47.88
CA SER A 59 -4.60 -23.21 -46.62
C SER A 59 -5.96 -22.80 -46.05
N ARG A 60 -6.54 -23.60 -45.13
CA ARG A 60 -7.81 -23.24 -44.47
C ARG A 60 -7.76 -21.87 -43.81
N ARG A 61 -6.60 -21.50 -43.23
CA ARG A 61 -6.38 -20.18 -42.63
C ARG A 61 -6.35 -19.07 -43.68
N GLU A 62 -5.70 -19.31 -44.81
CA GLU A 62 -5.66 -18.34 -45.92
C GLU A 62 -7.03 -18.14 -46.55
N GLN A 63 -7.79 -19.22 -46.75
CA GLN A 63 -9.19 -19.17 -47.21
C GLN A 63 -10.06 -18.36 -46.23
N LEU A 64 -9.95 -18.62 -44.92
CA LEU A 64 -10.67 -17.87 -43.89
C LEU A 64 -10.28 -16.40 -43.86
N SER A 65 -8.99 -16.09 -43.91
CA SER A 65 -8.50 -14.71 -43.94
C SER A 65 -9.04 -13.96 -45.16
N SER A 66 -8.98 -14.58 -46.34
CA SER A 66 -9.49 -14.00 -47.59
C SER A 66 -11.01 -13.78 -47.56
N TRP A 67 -11.77 -14.72 -46.99
CA TRP A 67 -13.22 -14.56 -46.79
C TRP A 67 -13.56 -13.45 -45.78
N LEU A 68 -12.83 -13.39 -44.66
CA LEU A 68 -13.08 -12.44 -43.57
C LEU A 68 -12.83 -11.00 -44.01
N THR A 69 -11.72 -10.76 -44.72
CA THR A 69 -11.34 -9.42 -45.20
C THR A 69 -11.87 -9.11 -46.60
N SER A 70 -12.83 -9.89 -47.11
CA SER A 70 -13.44 -9.62 -48.40
C SER A 70 -14.21 -8.29 -48.36
N LYS A 71 -14.11 -7.50 -49.43
CA LYS A 71 -14.85 -6.24 -49.60
C LYS A 71 -16.37 -6.42 -49.54
N ASP A 72 -16.84 -7.63 -49.85
CA ASP A 72 -18.25 -7.98 -49.89
C ASP A 72 -18.70 -8.67 -48.60
N ASN A 73 -17.84 -8.75 -47.57
CA ASN A 73 -18.20 -9.24 -46.25
C ASN A 73 -19.13 -8.22 -45.55
N GLU A 74 -20.29 -8.67 -45.11
CA GLU A 74 -21.34 -7.80 -44.57
C GLU A 74 -21.02 -7.27 -43.17
N TYR A 75 -20.11 -7.94 -42.45
CA TYR A 75 -19.85 -7.66 -41.04
C TYR A 75 -18.49 -7.03 -40.80
N PHE A 76 -17.46 -7.37 -41.58
CA PHE A 76 -16.08 -6.96 -41.28
C PHE A 76 -15.93 -5.44 -41.20
N ALA A 77 -16.29 -4.72 -42.26
CA ALA A 77 -16.18 -3.26 -42.27
C ALA A 77 -17.07 -2.60 -41.21
N LYS A 78 -18.32 -3.09 -41.08
CA LYS A 78 -19.31 -2.60 -40.12
C LYS A 78 -18.83 -2.75 -38.68
N SER A 79 -18.35 -3.94 -38.32
CA SER A 79 -17.81 -4.26 -37.00
C SER A 79 -16.60 -3.42 -36.68
N TYR A 80 -15.66 -3.32 -37.63
CA TYR A 80 -14.42 -2.60 -37.40
C TYR A 80 -14.64 -1.10 -37.21
N VAL A 81 -15.42 -0.48 -38.08
CA VAL A 81 -15.79 0.94 -37.98
C VAL A 81 -16.58 1.22 -36.70
N ASN A 82 -17.53 0.36 -36.34
CA ASN A 82 -18.29 0.51 -35.10
C ASN A 82 -17.39 0.45 -33.86
N ARG A 83 -16.39 -0.45 -33.85
CA ARG A 83 -15.38 -0.54 -32.80
C ARG A 83 -14.52 0.71 -32.72
N LEU A 84 -14.00 1.21 -33.85
CA LEU A 84 -13.25 2.48 -33.87
C LEU A 84 -14.08 3.66 -33.35
N TRP A 85 -15.34 3.73 -33.76
CA TRP A 85 -16.28 4.73 -33.28
C TRP A 85 -16.49 4.62 -31.76
N GLY A 86 -16.77 3.40 -31.26
CA GLY A 86 -16.94 3.15 -29.83
C GLY A 86 -15.72 3.53 -29.00
N TYR A 87 -14.50 3.23 -29.47
CA TYR A 87 -13.27 3.65 -28.78
C TYR A 87 -13.06 5.16 -28.75
N LEU A 88 -13.54 5.89 -29.76
CA LEU A 88 -13.40 7.34 -29.84
C LEU A 88 -14.49 8.10 -29.08
N PHE A 89 -15.72 7.59 -29.09
CA PHE A 89 -16.89 8.24 -28.47
C PHE A 89 -17.31 7.63 -27.13
N GLY A 90 -16.69 6.52 -26.71
CA GLY A 90 -17.08 5.76 -25.52
C GLY A 90 -18.31 4.86 -25.72
N ARG A 91 -19.00 5.00 -26.84
CA ARG A 91 -20.20 4.22 -27.21
C ARG A 91 -20.27 3.99 -28.72
N GLY A 92 -20.41 2.73 -29.14
CA GLY A 92 -20.58 2.37 -30.55
C GLY A 92 -21.92 2.84 -31.11
N ILE A 93 -22.01 2.97 -32.44
CA ILE A 93 -23.27 3.20 -33.14
C ILE A 93 -24.20 1.98 -32.93
N ILE A 94 -23.60 0.79 -32.82
CA ILE A 94 -24.19 -0.40 -32.22
C ILE A 94 -23.49 -0.61 -30.88
N GLU A 95 -24.26 -0.76 -29.80
CA GLU A 95 -23.74 -0.97 -28.44
C GLU A 95 -24.47 -2.18 -27.81
N PRO A 96 -23.77 -3.17 -27.23
CA PRO A 96 -22.32 -3.34 -27.17
C PRO A 96 -21.62 -3.41 -28.53
N ILE A 97 -20.37 -2.93 -28.61
CA ILE A 97 -19.66 -2.77 -29.90
C ILE A 97 -19.51 -4.08 -30.71
N ASP A 98 -19.56 -5.23 -30.02
CA ASP A 98 -19.43 -6.58 -30.59
C ASP A 98 -20.78 -7.29 -30.81
N ASP A 99 -21.90 -6.77 -30.30
CA ASP A 99 -23.23 -7.42 -30.41
C ASP A 99 -23.97 -7.01 -31.70
N ILE A 100 -23.39 -7.37 -32.85
CA ILE A 100 -23.94 -7.03 -34.17
C ILE A 100 -24.92 -8.12 -34.61
N ARG A 101 -26.21 -7.84 -34.42
CA ARG A 101 -27.31 -8.73 -34.79
C ARG A 101 -28.56 -7.94 -35.17
N ALA A 102 -29.48 -8.58 -35.89
CA ALA A 102 -30.73 -7.96 -36.32
C ALA A 102 -31.59 -7.42 -35.15
N GLY A 103 -31.49 -8.02 -33.96
CA GLY A 103 -32.18 -7.57 -32.75
C GLY A 103 -31.52 -6.39 -32.01
N ASN A 104 -30.35 -5.94 -32.47
CA ASN A 104 -29.62 -4.80 -31.91
C ASN A 104 -29.23 -3.83 -33.05
N PRO A 105 -30.20 -3.06 -33.59
CA PRO A 105 -29.94 -2.18 -34.72
C PRO A 105 -29.05 -0.99 -34.32
N ALA A 106 -28.35 -0.44 -35.30
CA ALA A 106 -27.55 0.77 -35.13
C ALA A 106 -28.44 1.98 -34.77
N THR A 107 -27.96 2.85 -33.88
CA THR A 107 -28.65 4.12 -33.53
C THR A 107 -28.74 5.06 -34.73
N ASN A 108 -27.77 4.99 -35.64
CA ASN A 108 -27.77 5.70 -36.92
C ASN A 108 -27.25 4.76 -38.04
N PRO A 109 -28.15 3.99 -38.69
CA PRO A 109 -27.77 3.04 -39.74
C PRO A 109 -27.11 3.71 -40.95
N GLU A 110 -27.59 4.88 -41.36
CA GLU A 110 -27.07 5.60 -42.53
C GLU A 110 -25.62 6.04 -42.33
N LEU A 111 -25.28 6.51 -41.12
CA LEU A 111 -23.92 6.86 -40.75
C LEU A 111 -23.00 5.64 -40.75
N LEU A 112 -23.43 4.54 -40.14
CA LEU A 112 -22.63 3.31 -40.06
C LEU A 112 -22.38 2.74 -41.46
N ASP A 113 -23.40 2.72 -42.32
CA ASP A 113 -23.28 2.24 -43.70
C ASP A 113 -22.45 3.19 -44.58
N ALA A 114 -22.48 4.51 -44.33
CA ALA A 114 -21.61 5.47 -45.00
C ALA A 114 -20.13 5.24 -44.63
N LEU A 115 -19.81 5.15 -43.34
CA LEU A 115 -18.44 4.90 -42.87
C LEU A 115 -17.93 3.52 -43.29
N SER A 116 -18.79 2.50 -43.31
CA SER A 116 -18.42 1.14 -43.76
C SER A 116 -18.05 1.13 -45.24
N ARG A 117 -18.83 1.81 -46.10
CA ARG A 117 -18.53 1.95 -47.54
C ARG A 117 -17.24 2.73 -47.77
N ASP A 118 -17.04 3.82 -47.01
CA ASP A 118 -15.82 4.61 -47.07
C ASP A 118 -14.57 3.79 -46.70
N PHE A 119 -14.68 2.96 -45.66
CA PHE A 119 -13.60 2.07 -45.23
C PHE A 119 -13.24 1.04 -46.30
N VAL A 120 -14.25 0.43 -46.94
CA VAL A 120 -14.03 -0.51 -48.06
C VAL A 120 -13.43 0.19 -49.28
N ALA A 121 -13.94 1.39 -49.63
CA ALA A 121 -13.44 2.17 -50.77
C ALA A 121 -11.97 2.56 -50.61
N HIS A 122 -11.52 2.79 -49.38
CA HIS A 122 -10.13 3.10 -49.02
C HIS A 122 -9.31 1.87 -48.62
N GLN A 123 -9.70 0.66 -49.07
CA GLN A 123 -8.94 -0.58 -48.87
C GLN A 123 -8.65 -0.88 -47.39
N PHE A 124 -9.62 -0.60 -46.52
CA PHE A 124 -9.52 -0.82 -45.08
C PHE A 124 -8.42 0.00 -44.37
N ASP A 125 -8.11 1.21 -44.87
CA ASP A 125 -7.17 2.14 -44.20
C ASP A 125 -7.77 2.70 -42.89
N MET A 126 -7.24 2.20 -41.77
CA MET A 126 -7.65 2.63 -40.42
C MET A 126 -7.32 4.10 -40.14
N ARG A 127 -6.18 4.59 -40.65
CA ARG A 127 -5.74 5.99 -40.43
C ARG A 127 -6.67 6.95 -41.16
N HIS A 128 -7.18 6.54 -42.32
CA HIS A 128 -8.20 7.29 -43.05
C HIS A 128 -9.46 7.46 -42.19
N ILE A 129 -10.07 6.37 -41.73
CA ILE A 129 -11.30 6.43 -40.92
C ILE A 129 -11.11 7.20 -39.62
N LEU A 130 -10.00 6.97 -38.91
CA LEU A 130 -9.67 7.73 -37.70
C LEU A 130 -9.60 9.24 -37.99
N ARG A 131 -8.95 9.64 -39.09
CA ARG A 131 -8.89 11.05 -39.50
C ARG A 131 -10.27 11.60 -39.82
N THR A 132 -11.08 10.88 -40.59
CA THR A 132 -12.43 11.28 -40.97
C THR A 132 -13.32 11.50 -39.74
N ILE A 133 -13.27 10.57 -38.77
CA ILE A 133 -14.02 10.71 -37.51
C ILE A 133 -13.51 11.90 -36.70
N CYS A 134 -12.20 12.01 -36.49
CA CYS A 134 -11.61 13.08 -35.68
C CYS A 134 -11.82 14.48 -36.27
N GLN A 135 -11.97 14.60 -37.60
CA GLN A 135 -12.27 15.85 -38.29
C GLN A 135 -13.77 16.18 -38.37
N SER A 136 -14.64 15.25 -37.96
CA SER A 136 -16.09 15.44 -38.02
C SER A 136 -16.59 16.47 -37.00
N ARG A 137 -17.70 17.15 -37.32
CA ARG A 137 -18.39 18.05 -36.37
C ARG A 137 -18.79 17.31 -35.08
N VAL A 138 -19.21 16.05 -35.20
CA VAL A 138 -19.70 15.24 -34.07
C VAL A 138 -18.58 14.99 -33.06
N TYR A 139 -17.38 14.66 -33.54
CA TYR A 139 -16.21 14.47 -32.66
C TYR A 139 -15.73 15.77 -32.01
N GLN A 140 -15.97 16.92 -32.65
CA GLN A 140 -15.59 18.24 -32.13
C GLN A 140 -16.65 18.86 -31.19
N HIS A 141 -17.68 18.10 -30.79
CA HIS A 141 -18.65 18.58 -29.82
C HIS A 141 -18.05 18.83 -28.44
N SER A 142 -18.66 19.74 -27.69
CA SER A 142 -18.26 20.07 -26.33
C SER A 142 -18.80 19.02 -25.35
N VAL A 143 -18.03 18.72 -24.30
CA VAL A 143 -18.49 17.93 -23.14
C VAL A 143 -19.55 18.70 -22.34
N LYS A 144 -19.44 20.03 -22.29
CA LYS A 144 -20.44 20.90 -21.64
C LYS A 144 -21.79 20.72 -22.32
N SER A 145 -22.77 20.26 -21.54
CA SER A 145 -24.16 20.12 -21.95
C SER A 145 -24.95 21.41 -21.78
N ASN A 146 -26.17 21.39 -22.33
CA ASN A 146 -27.24 22.33 -22.08
C ASN A 146 -28.52 21.57 -21.69
N ALA A 147 -29.59 22.29 -21.38
CA ALA A 147 -30.85 21.71 -20.90
C ALA A 147 -31.51 20.70 -21.89
N TRP A 148 -31.16 20.74 -23.17
CA TRP A 148 -31.77 19.90 -24.21
C TRP A 148 -30.97 18.63 -24.53
N ASN A 149 -29.71 18.53 -24.08
CA ASN A 149 -28.83 17.40 -24.39
C ASN A 149 -28.06 16.83 -23.20
N GLN A 150 -28.32 17.31 -21.99
CA GLN A 150 -27.68 16.78 -20.79
C GLN A 150 -27.91 15.27 -20.60
N ASP A 151 -29.10 14.80 -20.97
CA ASP A 151 -29.51 13.39 -20.82
C ASP A 151 -29.31 12.58 -22.12
N ASP A 152 -28.72 13.18 -23.16
CA ASP A 152 -28.41 12.45 -24.39
C ASP A 152 -27.10 11.67 -24.26
N GLU A 153 -27.24 10.35 -24.24
CA GLU A 153 -26.14 9.38 -24.23
C GLU A 153 -26.07 8.55 -25.51
N LEU A 154 -27.02 8.75 -26.45
CA LEU A 154 -27.23 7.87 -27.60
C LEU A 154 -26.96 8.56 -28.94
N ASN A 155 -27.32 9.83 -29.08
CA ASN A 155 -27.37 10.53 -30.36
C ASN A 155 -26.15 11.42 -30.62
N TYR A 156 -25.14 11.35 -29.76
CA TYR A 156 -23.88 12.10 -29.87
C TYR A 156 -24.08 13.61 -30.02
N SER A 157 -25.14 14.18 -29.42
CA SER A 157 -25.39 15.63 -29.49
C SER A 157 -24.43 16.46 -28.60
N ARG A 158 -23.58 15.78 -27.83
CA ARG A 158 -22.45 16.30 -27.07
C ARG A 158 -21.35 15.25 -26.99
N ALA A 159 -20.15 15.66 -26.60
CA ALA A 159 -19.09 14.72 -26.28
C ALA A 159 -19.32 14.11 -24.89
N LEU A 160 -19.06 12.80 -24.76
CA LEU A 160 -19.18 12.07 -23.50
C LEU A 160 -17.77 11.85 -22.94
N PRO A 161 -17.49 12.30 -21.71
CA PRO A 161 -16.16 12.17 -21.13
C PRO A 161 -15.86 10.68 -20.90
N ARG A 162 -14.71 10.23 -21.38
CA ARG A 162 -14.31 8.82 -21.30
C ARG A 162 -12.96 8.68 -20.62
N ARG A 163 -12.88 7.80 -19.63
CA ARG A 163 -11.64 7.57 -18.90
C ARG A 163 -10.59 7.00 -19.86
N LEU A 164 -9.36 7.47 -19.72
CA LEU A 164 -8.22 6.86 -20.41
C LEU A 164 -8.08 5.37 -19.99
N PRO A 165 -7.83 4.46 -20.95
CA PRO A 165 -7.41 3.10 -20.66
C PRO A 165 -6.21 3.08 -19.71
N ALA A 166 -6.07 2.03 -18.89
CA ALA A 166 -5.02 1.92 -17.88
C ALA A 166 -3.62 2.21 -18.43
N GLU A 167 -3.30 1.64 -19.58
CA GLU A 167 -2.02 1.76 -20.27
C GLU A 167 -1.78 3.20 -20.75
N VAL A 168 -2.79 3.82 -21.35
CA VAL A 168 -2.72 5.20 -21.85
C VAL A 168 -2.65 6.21 -20.71
N LEU A 169 -3.36 5.95 -19.61
CA LEU A 169 -3.31 6.79 -18.42
C LEU A 169 -1.92 6.71 -17.77
N PHE A 170 -1.37 5.50 -17.64
CA PHE A 170 -0.01 5.29 -17.16
C PHE A 170 0.99 6.08 -18.03
N ASP A 171 0.96 5.87 -19.35
CA ASP A 171 1.87 6.56 -20.27
C ASP A 171 1.70 8.09 -20.23
N SER A 172 0.47 8.58 -20.06
CA SER A 172 0.17 10.02 -19.91
C SER A 172 0.79 10.63 -18.65
N ILE A 173 0.84 9.91 -17.53
CA ILE A 173 1.48 10.37 -16.28
C ILE A 173 2.98 10.60 -16.51
N TYR A 174 3.67 9.63 -17.10
CA TYR A 174 5.11 9.73 -17.38
C TYR A 174 5.39 10.79 -18.46
N ALA A 175 4.53 10.89 -19.48
CA ALA A 175 4.66 11.93 -20.51
C ALA A 175 4.49 13.35 -19.94
N ALA A 176 3.50 13.57 -19.07
CA ALA A 176 3.21 14.88 -18.48
C ALA A 176 4.31 15.32 -17.50
N THR A 177 4.75 14.41 -16.62
CA THR A 177 5.84 14.65 -15.66
C THR A 177 7.22 14.72 -16.33
N GLY A 178 7.38 14.04 -17.48
CA GLY A 178 8.66 13.85 -18.15
C GLY A 178 9.61 12.91 -17.40
N SER A 179 9.07 12.05 -16.51
CA SER A 179 9.81 10.97 -15.85
C SER A 179 9.88 9.74 -16.75
N VAL A 180 10.82 8.84 -16.48
CA VAL A 180 11.05 7.65 -17.33
C VAL A 180 10.38 6.42 -16.69
N PRO A 181 9.39 5.78 -17.35
CA PRO A 181 8.74 4.60 -16.81
C PRO A 181 9.72 3.42 -16.71
N ARG A 182 9.60 2.66 -15.62
CA ARG A 182 10.37 1.43 -15.38
C ARG A 182 9.41 0.26 -15.22
N VAL A 183 9.08 -0.37 -16.34
CA VAL A 183 8.21 -1.55 -16.36
C VAL A 183 9.04 -2.82 -16.15
N PRO A 184 8.65 -3.73 -15.24
CA PRO A 184 9.39 -4.98 -15.01
C PRO A 184 9.60 -5.79 -16.28
N GLY A 185 10.82 -6.27 -16.51
CA GLY A 185 11.16 -7.07 -17.69
C GLY A 185 11.26 -6.28 -19.00
N ALA A 186 11.05 -4.95 -18.98
CA ALA A 186 11.19 -4.09 -20.15
C ALA A 186 12.34 -3.08 -19.98
N PRO A 187 12.93 -2.56 -21.07
CA PRO A 187 13.89 -1.46 -21.02
C PRO A 187 13.30 -0.19 -20.38
N ALA A 188 14.16 0.67 -19.84
CA ALA A 188 13.71 1.98 -19.33
C ALA A 188 13.07 2.82 -20.45
N GLY A 189 11.93 3.45 -20.17
CA GLY A 189 11.17 4.23 -21.14
C GLY A 189 10.18 3.43 -21.99
N PHE A 190 10.08 2.11 -21.79
CA PHE A 190 9.11 1.28 -22.49
C PHE A 190 7.67 1.65 -22.08
N ARG A 191 6.81 1.90 -23.07
CA ARG A 191 5.43 2.33 -22.82
C ARG A 191 4.55 1.16 -22.40
N ALA A 192 3.63 1.42 -21.48
CA ALA A 192 2.64 0.42 -21.08
C ALA A 192 1.76 -0.02 -22.25
N ALA A 193 1.42 0.90 -23.17
CA ALA A 193 0.64 0.59 -24.37
C ALA A 193 1.38 -0.33 -25.37
N GLU A 194 2.70 -0.48 -25.25
CA GLU A 194 3.53 -1.31 -26.16
C GLU A 194 3.83 -2.69 -25.57
N LEU A 195 3.31 -3.01 -24.38
CA LEU A 195 3.57 -4.29 -23.75
C LEU A 195 3.02 -5.44 -24.60
N PRO A 196 3.88 -6.41 -24.98
CA PRO A 196 3.47 -7.53 -25.83
C PRO A 196 2.54 -8.48 -25.08
N ASP A 197 2.72 -8.60 -23.76
CA ASP A 197 2.08 -9.60 -22.90
C ASP A 197 1.37 -8.94 -21.71
N ALA A 198 0.17 -9.42 -21.39
CA ALA A 198 -0.60 -9.03 -20.21
C ALA A 198 -0.02 -9.60 -18.90
N GLY A 199 0.82 -10.64 -18.97
CA GLY A 199 1.52 -11.27 -17.85
C GLY A 199 2.58 -10.39 -17.18
N VAL A 200 2.97 -9.26 -17.79
CA VAL A 200 3.83 -8.27 -17.14
C VAL A 200 3.03 -7.54 -16.07
N SER A 201 3.19 -7.96 -14.81
CA SER A 201 2.46 -7.38 -13.68
C SER A 201 2.96 -5.96 -13.36
N VAL A 202 2.02 -5.02 -13.41
CA VAL A 202 2.19 -3.64 -12.98
C VAL A 202 0.91 -3.29 -12.23
N ALA A 203 1.02 -3.12 -10.91
CA ALA A 203 -0.15 -2.93 -10.05
C ALA A 203 -1.10 -1.83 -10.55
N PHE A 204 -0.56 -0.70 -11.02
CA PHE A 204 -1.35 0.39 -11.59
C PHE A 204 -2.21 -0.08 -12.78
N LEU A 205 -1.68 -0.91 -13.67
CA LEU A 205 -2.42 -1.36 -14.85
C LEU A 205 -3.58 -2.28 -14.47
N GLU A 206 -3.36 -3.17 -13.51
CA GLU A 206 -4.39 -4.06 -12.96
C GLU A 206 -5.49 -3.28 -12.25
N ASP A 207 -5.10 -2.32 -11.39
CA ASP A 207 -6.02 -1.46 -10.66
C ASP A 207 -6.92 -0.64 -11.59
N PHE A 208 -6.40 -0.21 -12.74
CA PHE A 208 -7.13 0.60 -13.71
C PHE A 208 -7.83 -0.21 -14.82
N GLY A 209 -7.90 -1.53 -14.66
CA GLY A 209 -8.75 -2.42 -15.48
C GLY A 209 -8.12 -2.89 -16.79
N ARG A 210 -6.78 -3.03 -16.85
CA ARG A 210 -6.12 -3.72 -17.97
C ARG A 210 -6.63 -5.17 -18.05
N PRO A 211 -7.11 -5.64 -19.21
CA PRO A 211 -7.59 -7.01 -19.37
C PRO A 211 -6.44 -8.02 -19.27
N VAL A 212 -6.74 -9.22 -18.79
CA VAL A 212 -5.79 -10.35 -18.73
C VAL A 212 -5.61 -11.04 -20.09
N ARG A 213 -6.44 -10.67 -21.08
CA ARG A 213 -6.50 -11.19 -22.45
C ARG A 213 -6.82 -12.69 -22.50
N GLU A 214 -7.69 -13.16 -21.62
CA GLU A 214 -8.19 -14.54 -21.65
C GLU A 214 -9.28 -14.76 -22.69
N SER A 215 -10.04 -13.71 -23.02
CA SER A 215 -11.08 -13.73 -24.03
C SER A 215 -10.87 -12.66 -25.10
N ALA A 216 -11.51 -12.83 -26.25
CA ALA A 216 -11.57 -11.80 -27.29
C ALA A 216 -12.69 -10.76 -27.06
N CYS A 217 -13.42 -10.83 -25.92
CA CYS A 217 -14.53 -9.94 -25.64
C CYS A 217 -14.03 -8.57 -25.18
N GLU A 218 -14.54 -7.48 -25.75
CA GLU A 218 -14.24 -6.14 -25.23
C GLU A 218 -14.69 -5.96 -23.77
N CYS A 219 -15.71 -6.73 -23.36
CA CYS A 219 -16.25 -6.70 -22.01
C CYS A 219 -15.24 -7.08 -20.90
N GLU A 220 -14.09 -7.67 -21.23
CA GLU A 220 -13.03 -7.98 -20.27
C GLU A 220 -12.31 -6.72 -19.77
N ARG A 221 -12.30 -5.65 -20.58
CA ARG A 221 -11.71 -4.36 -20.19
C ARG A 221 -12.70 -3.60 -19.31
N SER A 222 -12.23 -3.20 -18.12
CA SER A 222 -13.03 -2.36 -17.21
C SER A 222 -12.59 -0.90 -17.29
N THR A 223 -13.52 -0.03 -17.69
CA THR A 223 -13.34 1.43 -17.65
C THR A 223 -14.02 2.09 -16.46
N GLY A 224 -14.73 1.31 -15.64
CA GLY A 224 -15.47 1.79 -14.48
C GLY A 224 -14.59 2.51 -13.46
N MET A 225 -15.18 3.50 -12.78
CA MET A 225 -14.53 4.18 -11.65
C MET A 225 -14.82 3.42 -10.37
N VAL A 226 -13.77 2.87 -9.76
CA VAL A 226 -13.83 2.23 -8.45
C VAL A 226 -13.03 3.06 -7.46
N LEU A 227 -13.54 3.21 -6.23
CA LEU A 227 -12.91 4.07 -5.22
C LEU A 227 -11.46 3.66 -4.91
N GLY A 228 -11.17 2.35 -4.85
CA GLY A 228 -9.82 1.84 -4.57
C GLY A 228 -8.75 2.32 -5.57
N PRO A 229 -8.91 2.07 -6.88
CA PRO A 229 -8.03 2.60 -7.92
C PRO A 229 -7.90 4.13 -7.89
N VAL A 230 -8.97 4.87 -7.63
CA VAL A 230 -8.92 6.34 -7.48
C VAL A 230 -8.03 6.75 -6.30
N MET A 231 -8.17 6.10 -5.14
CA MET A 231 -7.31 6.36 -3.99
C MET A 231 -5.83 6.02 -4.27
N LYS A 232 -5.58 4.97 -5.07
CA LYS A 232 -4.24 4.61 -5.53
C LYS A 232 -3.67 5.59 -6.54
N LEU A 233 -4.48 6.27 -7.34
CA LEU A 233 -3.99 7.39 -8.15
C LEU A 233 -3.64 8.59 -7.27
N ILE A 234 -4.49 8.90 -6.29
CA ILE A 234 -4.31 10.08 -5.43
C ILE A 234 -3.12 9.93 -4.49
N ASN A 235 -2.82 8.72 -3.99
CA ASN A 235 -1.81 8.50 -2.94
C ASN A 235 -0.79 7.39 -3.28
N GLY A 236 -0.87 6.79 -4.47
CA GLY A 236 -0.05 5.64 -4.82
C GLY A 236 1.31 6.01 -5.41
N PRO A 237 2.22 5.02 -5.46
CA PRO A 237 3.62 5.25 -5.85
C PRO A 237 3.76 5.68 -7.31
N THR A 238 2.88 5.25 -8.22
CA THR A 238 3.03 5.57 -9.66
C THR A 238 3.05 7.08 -9.94
N VAL A 239 2.13 7.84 -9.33
CA VAL A 239 2.11 9.31 -9.49
C VAL A 239 3.19 9.94 -8.61
N ALA A 240 3.34 9.45 -7.38
CA ALA A 240 4.30 9.99 -6.43
C ALA A 240 5.74 9.93 -6.93
N ASP A 241 6.17 8.77 -7.41
CA ASP A 241 7.52 8.53 -7.88
C ASP A 241 7.79 9.30 -9.19
N ALA A 242 6.80 9.39 -10.08
CA ALA A 242 6.92 10.15 -11.33
C ALA A 242 7.11 11.66 -11.08
N ILE A 243 6.43 12.23 -10.09
CA ILE A 243 6.56 13.64 -9.69
C ILE A 243 7.85 13.88 -8.88
N ALA A 244 8.23 12.92 -8.05
CA ALA A 244 9.42 13.00 -7.19
C ALA A 244 10.74 12.69 -7.91
N ASP A 245 10.70 12.12 -9.12
CA ASP A 245 11.89 11.81 -9.91
C ASP A 245 12.74 13.08 -10.15
N PRO A 246 13.99 13.14 -9.64
CA PRO A 246 14.85 14.31 -9.77
C PRO A 246 15.24 14.60 -11.23
N GLU A 247 15.16 13.60 -12.10
CA GLU A 247 15.49 13.74 -13.53
C GLU A 247 14.28 14.10 -14.39
N ASN A 248 13.10 14.25 -13.79
CA ASN A 248 11.90 14.59 -14.52
C ASN A 248 11.93 16.01 -15.10
N ARG A 249 10.96 16.31 -15.97
CA ARG A 249 10.92 17.59 -16.66
C ARG A 249 10.46 18.73 -15.76
N LEU A 250 9.72 18.47 -14.69
CA LEU A 250 9.33 19.49 -13.70
C LEU A 250 10.56 20.07 -12.99
N THR A 251 11.46 19.21 -12.52
CA THR A 251 12.71 19.63 -11.87
C THR A 251 13.57 20.47 -12.82
N LYS A 252 13.73 20.01 -14.07
CA LYS A 252 14.47 20.74 -15.11
C LYS A 252 13.83 22.09 -15.45
N LEU A 253 12.50 22.13 -15.57
CA LEU A 253 11.75 23.36 -15.85
C LEU A 253 11.96 24.41 -14.75
N VAL A 254 11.86 24.02 -13.48
CA VAL A 254 12.08 24.93 -12.34
C VAL A 254 13.52 25.44 -12.32
N ALA A 255 14.50 24.61 -12.68
CA ALA A 255 15.90 25.04 -12.75
C ALA A 255 16.17 26.02 -13.91
N GLU A 256 15.53 25.82 -15.06
CA GLU A 256 15.77 26.59 -16.29
C GLU A 256 14.99 27.91 -16.35
N GLN A 257 13.77 27.94 -15.80
CA GLN A 257 12.85 29.07 -15.94
C GLN A 257 12.71 29.82 -14.60
N PRO A 258 13.21 31.06 -14.48
CA PRO A 258 13.07 31.85 -13.25
C PRO A 258 11.67 32.47 -13.06
N ASP A 259 10.88 32.67 -14.12
CA ASP A 259 9.54 33.27 -14.02
C ASP A 259 8.47 32.21 -13.68
N ASP A 260 7.91 32.30 -12.48
CA ASP A 260 6.87 31.36 -12.00
C ASP A 260 5.62 31.37 -12.88
N ARG A 261 5.25 32.49 -13.51
CA ARG A 261 4.09 32.51 -14.41
C ARG A 261 4.33 31.64 -15.65
N GLN A 262 5.55 31.66 -16.19
CA GLN A 262 5.93 30.82 -17.32
C GLN A 262 6.07 29.35 -16.93
N VAL A 263 6.56 29.06 -15.71
CA VAL A 263 6.57 27.68 -15.17
C VAL A 263 5.15 27.13 -15.10
N ILE A 264 4.22 27.90 -14.51
CA ILE A 264 2.80 27.49 -14.40
C ILE A 264 2.19 27.27 -15.79
N GLU A 265 2.44 28.15 -16.75
CA GLU A 265 1.94 27.98 -18.12
C GLU A 265 2.43 26.68 -18.77
N GLU A 266 3.73 26.37 -18.68
CA GLU A 266 4.30 25.14 -19.22
C GLU A 266 3.77 23.88 -18.51
N VAL A 267 3.57 23.93 -17.19
CA VAL A 267 2.96 22.84 -16.41
C VAL A 267 1.52 22.59 -16.87
N PHE A 268 0.72 23.64 -17.06
CA PHE A 268 -0.65 23.49 -17.58
C PHE A 268 -0.69 22.93 -19.01
N LEU A 269 0.23 23.35 -19.88
CA LEU A 269 0.32 22.82 -21.23
C LEU A 269 0.69 21.33 -21.24
N ARG A 270 1.57 20.90 -20.34
CA ARG A 270 1.97 19.49 -20.21
C ARG A 270 0.85 18.59 -19.71
N PHE A 271 0.09 19.05 -18.73
CA PHE A 271 -0.90 18.23 -18.04
C PHE A 271 -2.27 18.31 -18.71
N LEU A 272 -2.70 19.51 -19.10
CA LEU A 272 -4.06 19.74 -19.63
C LEU A 272 -4.10 20.15 -21.11
N ALA A 273 -2.95 20.22 -21.78
CA ALA A 273 -2.84 20.63 -23.19
C ALA A 273 -3.53 21.97 -23.50
N ARG A 274 -3.56 22.89 -22.53
CA ARG A 274 -4.11 24.25 -22.67
C ARG A 274 -3.35 25.22 -21.77
N ARG A 275 -3.48 26.50 -22.05
CA ARG A 275 -2.99 27.56 -21.16
C ARG A 275 -3.87 27.68 -19.90
N PRO A 276 -3.30 28.08 -18.75
CA PRO A 276 -4.07 28.41 -17.56
C PRO A 276 -4.88 29.68 -17.77
N SER A 277 -6.02 29.77 -17.11
CA SER A 277 -6.75 31.03 -16.93
C SER A 277 -6.04 31.94 -15.93
N GLY A 278 -6.38 33.23 -15.91
CA GLY A 278 -5.78 34.18 -14.94
C GLY A 278 -5.97 33.74 -13.48
N ALA A 279 -7.14 33.20 -13.12
CA ALA A 279 -7.40 32.67 -11.79
C ALA A 279 -6.52 31.44 -11.45
N GLU A 280 -6.31 30.55 -12.42
CA GLU A 280 -5.43 29.38 -12.25
C GLU A 280 -3.96 29.79 -12.10
N VAL A 281 -3.51 30.84 -12.79
CA VAL A 281 -2.16 31.39 -12.59
C VAL A 281 -1.98 31.91 -11.16
N GLU A 282 -2.93 32.69 -10.65
CA GLU A 282 -2.82 33.22 -9.28
C GLU A 282 -2.87 32.11 -8.22
N LEU A 283 -3.65 31.05 -8.44
CA LEU A 283 -3.64 29.86 -7.57
C LEU A 283 -2.29 29.12 -7.63
N GLY A 284 -1.71 28.96 -8.82
CA GLY A 284 -0.39 28.36 -8.98
C GLY A 284 0.72 29.17 -8.30
N LEU A 285 0.68 30.50 -8.41
CA LEU A 285 1.62 31.40 -7.73
C LEU A 285 1.49 31.29 -6.21
N ALA A 286 0.26 31.21 -5.68
CA ALA A 286 0.03 30.99 -4.26
C ALA A 286 0.60 29.64 -3.81
N ALA A 287 0.37 28.57 -4.58
CA ALA A 287 0.91 27.24 -4.27
C ALA A 287 2.45 27.22 -4.23
N ILE A 288 3.13 27.88 -5.17
CA ILE A 288 4.59 27.98 -5.18
C ILE A 288 5.11 28.79 -3.98
N ARG A 289 4.46 29.90 -3.64
CA ARG A 289 4.87 30.77 -2.54
C ARG A 289 4.66 30.11 -1.17
N ASP A 290 3.53 29.44 -1.00
CA ASP A 290 3.08 28.89 0.28
C ASP A 290 3.58 27.43 0.47
N ALA A 291 4.38 26.92 -0.47
CA ALA A 291 4.98 25.59 -0.44
C ALA A 291 5.82 25.36 0.82
N GLY A 292 5.66 24.17 1.40
CA GLY A 292 6.33 23.79 2.64
C GLY A 292 5.64 24.33 3.91
N GLY A 293 4.46 24.97 3.80
CA GLY A 293 3.71 25.44 4.96
C GLY A 293 3.38 24.34 5.99
N ASP A 294 3.24 23.09 5.56
CA ASP A 294 3.05 21.96 6.49
C ASP A 294 4.31 21.61 7.28
N HIS A 295 5.49 21.72 6.66
CA HIS A 295 6.75 21.61 7.39
C HIS A 295 6.88 22.74 8.43
N ASP A 296 6.52 23.97 8.06
CA ASP A 296 6.57 25.11 8.98
C ASP A 296 5.64 24.91 10.19
N LYS A 297 4.44 24.33 9.98
CA LYS A 297 3.54 23.94 11.08
C LYS A 297 4.16 22.86 11.97
N LEU A 298 4.84 21.87 11.39
CA LEU A 298 5.51 20.81 12.16
C LEU A 298 6.65 21.37 13.01
N VAL A 299 7.46 22.30 12.45
CA VAL A 299 8.51 23.00 13.17
C VAL A 299 7.93 23.83 14.32
N ALA A 300 6.85 24.59 14.06
CA ALA A 300 6.16 25.36 15.09
C ALA A 300 5.59 24.46 16.20
N ALA A 301 5.02 23.31 15.85
CA ALA A 301 4.51 22.34 16.81
C ALA A 301 5.63 21.73 17.68
N LEU A 302 6.78 21.42 17.08
CA LEU A 302 7.96 20.96 17.82
C LEU A 302 8.44 22.03 18.80
N GLN A 303 8.62 23.28 18.34
CA GLN A 303 9.04 24.40 19.19
C GLN A 303 8.07 24.66 20.35
N ALA A 304 6.76 24.63 20.08
CA ALA A 304 5.73 24.80 21.11
C ALA A 304 5.78 23.66 22.14
N TYR A 305 6.04 22.44 21.70
CA TYR A 305 6.18 21.29 22.59
C TYR A 305 7.46 21.36 23.43
N GLU A 306 8.57 21.85 22.86
CA GLU A 306 9.83 22.05 23.57
C GLU A 306 9.70 23.00 24.78
N GLN A 307 8.84 24.02 24.69
CA GLN A 307 8.55 24.91 25.83
C GLN A 307 7.88 24.18 27.00
N GLN A 308 7.14 23.10 26.74
CA GLN A 308 6.48 22.31 27.78
C GLN A 308 7.41 21.28 28.42
N LEU A 309 8.51 20.92 27.74
CA LEU A 309 9.43 19.88 28.20
C LEU A 309 10.11 20.24 29.53
N ALA A 310 10.43 21.51 29.78
CA ALA A 310 11.09 21.91 31.03
C ALA A 310 10.21 21.67 32.26
N ALA A 311 8.92 21.98 32.16
CA ALA A 311 7.94 21.71 33.23
C ALA A 311 7.77 20.20 33.43
N LYS A 312 7.57 19.45 32.36
CA LYS A 312 7.44 17.99 32.41
C LYS A 312 8.70 17.30 32.96
N GLN A 313 9.88 17.78 32.60
CA GLN A 313 11.14 17.29 33.15
C GLN A 313 11.21 17.56 34.65
N THR A 314 10.81 18.74 35.11
CA THR A 314 10.80 19.08 36.55
C THR A 314 9.85 18.15 37.33
N GLU A 315 8.66 17.87 36.77
CA GLU A 315 7.72 16.90 37.36
C GLU A 315 8.31 15.49 37.41
N TRP A 316 8.97 15.05 36.33
CA TRP A 316 9.66 13.77 36.25
C TRP A 316 10.80 13.67 37.27
N GLU A 317 11.58 14.73 37.47
CA GLU A 317 12.70 14.73 38.43
C GLU A 317 12.24 14.60 39.90
N GLN A 318 11.01 15.01 40.23
CA GLN A 318 10.46 14.87 41.60
C GLN A 318 10.16 13.40 41.95
N THR A 319 9.85 12.60 40.95
CA THR A 319 9.49 11.18 41.11
C THR A 319 10.64 10.26 40.73
N ALA A 320 11.55 10.71 39.87
CA ALA A 320 12.72 9.97 39.45
C ALA A 320 13.65 9.67 40.63
N GLY A 321 13.92 8.38 40.86
CA GLY A 321 14.80 7.90 41.94
C GLY A 321 14.09 7.50 43.24
N GLN A 322 12.77 7.67 43.35
CA GLN A 322 12.00 7.11 44.47
C GLN A 322 11.97 5.56 44.38
N PRO A 323 12.13 4.83 45.50
CA PRO A 323 12.05 3.38 45.49
C PRO A 323 10.65 2.93 45.08
N THR A 324 10.58 2.09 44.06
CA THR A 324 9.31 1.54 43.56
C THR A 324 8.83 0.42 44.46
N VAL A 325 7.62 0.55 45.00
CA VAL A 325 7.00 -0.48 45.84
C VAL A 325 6.17 -1.39 44.96
N TRP A 326 6.54 -2.68 44.91
CA TRP A 326 5.86 -3.68 44.09
C TRP A 326 4.91 -4.52 44.91
N LYS A 327 3.69 -4.71 44.40
CA LYS A 327 2.68 -5.62 44.94
C LYS A 327 2.55 -6.82 44.03
N GLU A 328 3.03 -7.97 44.48
CA GLU A 328 2.88 -9.24 43.76
C GLU A 328 1.41 -9.63 43.68
N LEU A 329 0.97 -10.00 42.47
CA LEU A 329 -0.41 -10.37 42.22
C LEU A 329 -0.64 -11.84 42.57
N GLU A 330 -1.81 -12.11 43.14
CA GLU A 330 -2.33 -13.46 43.27
C GLU A 330 -3.21 -13.74 42.04
N VAL A 331 -2.73 -14.63 41.17
CA VAL A 331 -3.42 -14.97 39.94
C VAL A 331 -4.65 -15.81 40.28
N ALA A 332 -5.82 -15.41 39.79
CA ALA A 332 -7.06 -16.14 39.95
C ALA A 332 -7.18 -17.24 38.89
N ASP A 333 -6.98 -16.89 37.62
CA ASP A 333 -7.21 -17.79 36.49
C ASP A 333 -6.11 -17.66 35.41
N PHE A 334 -5.93 -18.70 34.62
CA PHE A 334 -5.02 -18.71 33.48
C PHE A 334 -5.52 -19.63 32.36
N LYS A 335 -5.20 -19.25 31.13
CA LYS A 335 -5.54 -20.01 29.93
C LYS A 335 -4.40 -19.96 28.93
N SER A 336 -4.17 -21.08 28.27
CA SER A 336 -3.33 -21.18 27.06
C SER A 336 -4.24 -21.39 25.85
N GLN A 337 -3.86 -20.81 24.72
CA GLN A 337 -4.55 -21.01 23.45
C GLN A 337 -4.32 -22.42 22.91
N VAL A 338 -3.12 -22.97 23.10
CA VAL A 338 -2.75 -24.31 22.60
C VAL A 338 -2.90 -25.43 23.65
N GLY A 339 -3.33 -25.09 24.87
CA GLY A 339 -3.62 -26.05 25.93
C GLY A 339 -2.42 -26.41 26.82
N ALA A 340 -1.49 -25.48 27.03
CA ALA A 340 -0.45 -25.61 28.05
C ALA A 340 -1.05 -25.64 29.47
N THR A 341 -0.36 -26.34 30.37
CA THR A 341 -0.73 -26.52 31.78
C THR A 341 0.01 -25.51 32.65
N PHE A 342 -0.68 -24.92 33.61
CA PHE A 342 -0.11 -23.92 34.53
C PHE A 342 -0.22 -24.42 35.97
N ALA A 343 0.88 -24.31 36.72
CA ALA A 343 0.94 -24.65 38.13
C ALA A 343 1.34 -23.41 38.96
N LYS A 344 0.45 -22.98 39.87
CA LYS A 344 0.76 -21.92 40.85
C LYS A 344 1.76 -22.45 41.88
N LYS A 345 2.75 -21.63 42.23
CA LYS A 345 3.75 -21.92 43.26
C LYS A 345 3.51 -21.05 44.49
N GLU A 346 4.10 -21.43 45.62
CA GLU A 346 3.96 -20.70 46.90
C GLU A 346 4.49 -19.27 46.84
N ASP A 347 5.50 -19.01 46.01
CA ASP A 347 6.10 -17.69 45.76
C ASP A 347 5.30 -16.82 44.77
N ARG A 348 4.04 -17.20 44.50
CA ARG A 348 3.13 -16.57 43.54
C ARG A 348 3.59 -16.60 42.09
N SER A 349 4.65 -17.34 41.77
CA SER A 349 5.03 -17.62 40.40
C SER A 349 4.15 -18.70 39.78
N ILE A 350 4.14 -18.74 38.45
CA ILE A 350 3.43 -19.72 37.66
C ILE A 350 4.46 -20.50 36.85
N LEU A 351 4.44 -21.83 36.98
CA LEU A 351 5.24 -22.73 36.17
C LEU A 351 4.36 -23.32 35.06
N VAL A 352 4.82 -23.22 33.82
CA VAL A 352 4.09 -23.66 32.62
C VAL A 352 4.74 -24.92 32.04
N SER A 353 3.91 -25.90 31.69
CA SER A 353 4.32 -27.17 31.08
C SER A 353 3.26 -27.65 30.07
N GLY A 354 3.43 -28.84 29.49
CA GLY A 354 2.44 -29.42 28.57
C GLY A 354 2.62 -28.94 27.13
N ALA A 355 1.52 -28.62 26.45
CA ALA A 355 1.52 -28.32 25.01
C ALA A 355 2.49 -27.18 24.62
N GLU A 356 3.07 -27.32 23.43
CA GLU A 356 4.00 -26.38 22.80
C GLU A 356 3.49 -26.02 21.40
N GLY A 357 3.82 -24.82 20.95
CA GLY A 357 3.32 -24.21 19.74
C GLY A 357 3.29 -22.69 19.88
N LYS A 358 2.90 -21.97 18.83
CA LYS A 358 2.62 -20.54 18.95
C LYS A 358 1.42 -20.36 19.89
N ASP A 359 1.61 -19.65 20.99
CA ASP A 359 0.66 -19.65 22.10
C ASP A 359 0.42 -18.24 22.65
N VAL A 360 -0.74 -18.08 23.26
CA VAL A 360 -1.14 -16.86 23.98
C VAL A 360 -1.55 -17.26 25.39
N TYR A 361 -0.77 -16.82 26.37
CA TYR A 361 -1.14 -17.00 27.78
C TYR A 361 -2.04 -15.84 28.20
N THR A 362 -3.23 -16.16 28.69
CA THR A 362 -4.14 -15.20 29.34
C THR A 362 -4.07 -15.42 30.84
N VAL A 363 -3.74 -14.39 31.60
CA VAL A 363 -3.56 -14.46 33.06
C VAL A 363 -4.47 -13.43 33.72
N VAL A 364 -5.38 -13.88 34.58
CA VAL A 364 -6.36 -13.01 35.25
C VAL A 364 -6.01 -12.90 36.74
N ALA A 365 -5.86 -11.67 37.23
CA ALA A 365 -5.51 -11.40 38.62
C ALA A 365 -6.36 -10.27 39.21
N PRO A 366 -7.10 -10.50 40.31
CA PRO A 366 -7.79 -9.44 41.04
C PRO A 366 -6.79 -8.57 41.81
N THR A 367 -7.08 -7.27 41.93
CA THR A 367 -6.33 -6.33 42.74
C THR A 367 -7.23 -5.28 43.37
N GLU A 368 -6.85 -4.81 44.55
CA GLU A 368 -7.42 -3.64 45.21
C GLU A 368 -6.55 -2.38 45.02
N LEU A 369 -5.46 -2.49 44.26
CA LEU A 369 -4.54 -1.37 44.02
C LEU A 369 -5.17 -0.39 43.03
N VAL A 370 -5.32 0.86 43.45
CA VAL A 370 -5.87 1.96 42.65
C VAL A 370 -4.73 2.78 42.06
N GLY A 371 -4.90 3.26 40.83
CA GLY A 371 -3.93 4.12 40.18
C GLY A 371 -2.62 3.40 39.84
N ILE A 372 -2.72 2.16 39.38
CA ILE A 372 -1.61 1.35 38.87
C ILE A 372 -0.91 2.11 37.76
N THR A 373 0.34 2.42 38.01
CA THR A 373 1.21 3.17 37.12
C THR A 373 2.08 2.23 36.28
N GLY A 374 2.23 0.96 36.68
CA GLY A 374 3.06 -0.01 35.95
C GLY A 374 3.04 -1.44 36.48
N VAL A 375 3.69 -2.31 35.70
CA VAL A 375 3.68 -3.77 35.83
C VAL A 375 5.13 -4.28 35.78
N ARG A 376 5.45 -5.25 36.62
CA ARG A 376 6.72 -5.99 36.61
C ARG A 376 6.43 -7.44 36.23
N LEU A 377 7.09 -7.90 35.18
CA LEU A 377 7.10 -9.30 34.76
C LEU A 377 8.48 -9.89 35.09
N GLU A 378 8.50 -10.84 36.01
CA GLU A 378 9.71 -11.58 36.37
C GLU A 378 9.70 -12.90 35.60
N ALA A 379 10.71 -13.13 34.76
CA ALA A 379 11.00 -14.39 34.09
C ALA A 379 12.00 -15.16 34.97
N LEU A 380 11.55 -16.24 35.62
CA LEU A 380 12.27 -16.87 36.73
C LEU A 380 12.94 -18.18 36.30
N ALA A 381 14.24 -18.32 36.55
CA ALA A 381 14.94 -19.59 36.38
C ALA A 381 14.31 -20.69 37.25
N ASP A 382 14.20 -21.91 36.71
CA ASP A 382 13.68 -23.07 37.45
C ASP A 382 14.40 -24.35 36.99
N PRO A 383 14.90 -25.19 37.92
CA PRO A 383 15.52 -26.48 37.57
C PRO A 383 14.61 -27.45 36.80
N ALA A 384 13.29 -27.28 36.87
CA ALA A 384 12.32 -28.08 36.11
C ALA A 384 12.18 -27.65 34.65
N LEU A 385 12.76 -26.51 34.26
CA LEU A 385 12.75 -26.01 32.88
C LEU A 385 14.07 -26.35 32.16
N PRO A 386 14.07 -26.43 30.82
CA PRO A 386 15.28 -26.74 30.06
C PRO A 386 16.43 -25.77 30.37
N ALA A 387 17.64 -26.32 30.48
CA ALA A 387 18.86 -25.60 30.85
C ALA A 387 18.78 -24.78 32.16
N GLY A 388 17.77 -25.02 33.01
CA GLY A 388 17.53 -24.25 34.24
C GLY A 388 17.11 -22.80 33.98
N GLY A 389 16.72 -22.45 32.74
CA GLY A 389 16.34 -21.09 32.36
C GLY A 389 14.88 -20.74 32.67
N PRO A 390 14.46 -19.49 32.41
CA PRO A 390 13.08 -19.06 32.62
C PRO A 390 12.13 -19.43 31.47
N GLY A 391 12.66 -19.86 30.32
CA GLY A 391 11.92 -20.26 29.13
C GLY A 391 11.84 -21.77 28.91
N ARG A 392 11.02 -22.18 27.95
CA ARG A 392 10.73 -23.59 27.61
C ARG A 392 11.51 -24.10 26.39
N ALA A 393 12.23 -23.23 25.67
CA ALA A 393 13.11 -23.68 24.59
C ALA A 393 14.25 -24.54 25.15
N LEU A 394 14.86 -25.42 24.36
CA LEU A 394 15.91 -26.35 24.82
C LEU A 394 17.09 -25.67 25.53
N ASN A 395 17.40 -24.43 25.17
CA ASN A 395 18.45 -23.63 25.80
C ASN A 395 17.96 -22.84 27.02
N GLY A 396 16.70 -22.94 27.42
CA GLY A 396 16.11 -22.19 28.53
C GLY A 396 15.67 -20.76 28.18
N ASN A 397 15.76 -20.37 26.90
CA ASN A 397 15.34 -19.03 26.43
C ASN A 397 13.83 -18.95 26.16
N PHE A 398 13.31 -17.72 26.05
CA PHE A 398 11.95 -17.41 25.61
C PHE A 398 11.96 -16.20 24.66
N VAL A 399 10.87 -16.02 23.93
CA VAL A 399 10.58 -14.82 23.15
C VAL A 399 9.15 -14.40 23.47
N LEU A 400 9.01 -13.32 24.23
CA LEU A 400 7.72 -12.69 24.50
C LEU A 400 7.46 -11.66 23.41
N ASN A 401 6.59 -11.99 22.45
CA ASN A 401 6.34 -11.14 21.29
C ASN A 401 5.46 -9.94 21.62
N GLU A 402 4.45 -10.12 22.48
CA GLU A 402 3.58 -9.01 22.87
C GLU A 402 3.01 -9.22 24.28
N PHE A 403 2.94 -8.14 25.05
CA PHE A 403 2.44 -8.10 26.42
C PHE A 403 1.38 -7.02 26.57
N ARG A 404 0.14 -7.43 26.80
CA ARG A 404 -1.02 -6.52 26.91
C ARG A 404 -1.64 -6.57 28.29
N LEU A 405 -2.23 -5.44 28.68
CA LEU A 405 -3.04 -5.30 29.89
C LEU A 405 -4.45 -4.82 29.53
N SER A 406 -5.45 -5.51 30.07
CA SER A 406 -6.83 -5.05 30.15
C SER A 406 -7.26 -4.98 31.60
N VAL A 407 -8.06 -3.96 31.94
CA VAL A 407 -8.50 -3.69 33.31
C VAL A 407 -10.01 -3.58 33.32
N VAL A 408 -10.63 -4.40 34.17
CA VAL A 408 -12.08 -4.45 34.33
C VAL A 408 -12.45 -4.10 35.77
N PRO A 409 -13.25 -3.05 36.03
CA PRO A 409 -13.73 -2.74 37.38
C PRO A 409 -14.60 -3.87 37.92
N LYS A 410 -14.38 -4.31 39.17
CA LYS A 410 -15.19 -5.39 39.78
C LYS A 410 -16.67 -5.01 39.90
N ALA A 411 -16.96 -3.74 40.16
CA ALA A 411 -18.31 -3.23 40.33
C ALA A 411 -19.08 -3.06 39.01
N ASP A 412 -18.37 -2.95 37.87
CA ASP A 412 -18.98 -2.70 36.57
C ASP A 412 -18.17 -3.38 35.44
N PRO A 413 -18.39 -4.69 35.21
CA PRO A 413 -17.63 -5.46 34.22
C PRO A 413 -17.77 -4.96 32.77
N ALA A 414 -18.79 -4.14 32.47
CA ALA A 414 -19.00 -3.57 31.13
C ALA A 414 -18.01 -2.43 30.80
N LYS A 415 -17.29 -1.89 31.79
CA LYS A 415 -16.32 -0.80 31.62
C LYS A 415 -14.87 -1.28 31.52
N GLY A 416 -14.65 -2.45 30.93
CA GLY A 416 -13.31 -2.94 30.65
C GLY A 416 -12.57 -2.04 29.67
N GLU A 417 -11.32 -1.70 29.97
CA GLU A 417 -10.46 -0.90 29.09
C GLU A 417 -9.11 -1.56 28.86
N SER A 418 -8.55 -1.39 27.66
CA SER A 418 -7.16 -1.80 27.38
C SER A 418 -6.21 -0.68 27.78
N ILE A 419 -5.19 -1.02 28.56
CA ILE A 419 -4.18 -0.09 29.03
C ILE A 419 -2.89 -0.35 28.25
N GLY A 420 -2.52 0.60 27.39
CA GLY A 420 -1.24 0.54 26.69
C GLY A 420 -0.06 0.72 27.63
N PHE A 421 1.11 0.21 27.25
CA PHE A 421 2.37 0.40 27.97
C PHE A 421 3.28 1.45 27.30
N GLN A 422 4.20 2.02 28.08
CA GLN A 422 5.28 2.91 27.68
C GLN A 422 6.54 2.59 28.50
N ASN A 423 7.71 3.09 28.07
CA ASN A 423 8.97 3.00 28.82
C ASN A 423 9.30 1.58 29.35
N ALA A 424 9.19 0.56 28.49
CA ALA A 424 9.51 -0.80 28.86
C ALA A 424 11.03 -1.00 29.03
N LEU A 425 11.45 -1.54 30.16
CA LEU A 425 12.85 -1.81 30.49
C LEU A 425 13.01 -3.25 30.97
N ALA A 426 14.19 -3.81 30.81
CA ALA A 426 14.53 -5.11 31.39
C ALA A 426 15.93 -5.12 31.99
N THR A 427 16.15 -5.99 32.98
CA THR A 427 17.47 -6.25 33.57
C THR A 427 18.48 -6.75 32.54
N PHE A 428 17.99 -7.41 31.50
CA PHE A 428 18.76 -7.84 30.34
C PHE A 428 17.84 -7.98 29.13
N SER A 429 18.39 -7.76 27.94
CA SER A 429 17.72 -8.04 26.66
C SER A 429 18.76 -8.54 25.68
N GLN A 430 18.40 -9.59 24.94
CA GLN A 430 19.16 -10.01 23.77
C GLN A 430 19.20 -8.86 22.76
N GLU A 431 20.31 -8.76 22.02
CA GLU A 431 20.45 -7.77 20.94
C GLU A 431 19.25 -7.84 19.98
N SER A 432 18.65 -6.69 19.67
CA SER A 432 17.43 -6.54 18.86
C SER A 432 16.13 -7.12 19.44
N TRP A 433 16.14 -7.69 20.65
CA TRP A 433 14.96 -8.27 21.33
C TRP A 433 14.75 -7.62 22.71
N SER A 434 14.52 -6.30 22.70
CA SER A 434 14.31 -5.51 23.92
C SER A 434 12.90 -5.63 24.50
N ALA A 435 12.74 -5.33 25.79
CA ALA A 435 11.41 -5.25 26.43
C ALA A 435 10.43 -4.30 25.71
N ALA A 436 10.93 -3.26 25.03
CA ALA A 436 10.09 -2.36 24.24
C ALA A 436 9.47 -3.04 23.01
N GLY A 437 10.14 -4.04 22.44
CA GLY A 437 9.61 -4.85 21.34
C GLY A 437 8.47 -5.76 21.76
N ALA A 438 8.23 -5.95 23.06
CA ALA A 438 7.10 -6.73 23.56
C ALA A 438 5.84 -5.89 23.81
N VAL A 439 5.84 -4.60 23.47
CA VAL A 439 4.70 -3.68 23.71
C VAL A 439 4.51 -2.68 22.55
N ASP A 440 5.09 -2.97 21.39
CA ASP A 440 5.04 -2.11 20.20
C ASP A 440 3.86 -2.45 19.27
N GLY A 441 3.11 -3.51 19.58
CA GLY A 441 1.98 -3.96 18.78
C GLY A 441 2.37 -4.79 17.54
N ASN A 442 3.62 -5.24 17.45
CA ASN A 442 4.15 -6.04 16.35
C ASN A 442 4.59 -7.43 16.83
N ASP A 443 3.84 -8.48 16.46
CA ASP A 443 4.16 -9.85 16.86
C ASP A 443 5.48 -10.41 16.25
N ALA A 444 6.17 -9.67 15.38
CA ALA A 444 7.49 -10.04 14.86
C ALA A 444 8.66 -9.60 15.75
N THR A 445 8.44 -8.61 16.62
CA THR A 445 9.40 -8.15 17.63
C THR A 445 9.08 -8.80 18.97
N GLY A 446 9.89 -8.53 20.01
CA GLY A 446 9.66 -9.09 21.34
C GLY A 446 10.82 -8.92 22.31
N TRP A 447 10.66 -9.50 23.50
CA TRP A 447 11.70 -9.58 24.53
C TRP A 447 12.29 -10.98 24.64
N ALA A 448 13.60 -11.08 24.59
CA ALA A 448 14.36 -12.33 24.78
C ALA A 448 15.62 -12.09 25.62
N VAL A 449 16.20 -13.17 26.17
CA VAL A 449 17.27 -13.07 27.19
C VAL A 449 18.54 -13.84 26.85
N SER A 450 18.75 -14.22 25.59
CA SER A 450 20.01 -14.82 25.14
C SER A 450 21.18 -13.82 25.13
N PRO A 451 22.40 -14.21 25.56
CA PRO A 451 22.81 -15.54 26.01
C PRO A 451 22.64 -15.79 27.52
N LEU A 452 22.12 -14.83 28.30
CA LEU A 452 21.96 -14.96 29.76
C LEU A 452 20.69 -15.73 30.15
N PHE A 453 20.29 -16.74 29.40
CA PHE A 453 19.03 -17.47 29.62
C PHE A 453 19.06 -18.44 30.81
N ASN A 454 20.18 -18.63 31.50
CA ASN A 454 20.32 -19.54 32.65
C ASN A 454 20.12 -18.85 34.01
N GLN A 455 19.50 -17.66 34.03
CA GLN A 455 19.24 -16.87 35.22
C GLN A 455 17.89 -16.15 35.11
N SER A 456 17.39 -15.68 36.25
CA SER A 456 16.16 -14.89 36.28
C SER A 456 16.37 -13.48 35.73
N HIS A 457 15.36 -12.96 35.04
CA HIS A 457 15.32 -11.61 34.50
C HIS A 457 14.00 -10.93 34.82
N THR A 458 14.01 -9.61 34.79
CA THR A 458 12.83 -8.80 35.10
C THR A 458 12.64 -7.77 34.02
N ALA A 459 11.40 -7.65 33.53
CA ALA A 459 10.95 -6.53 32.71
C ALA A 459 9.94 -5.68 33.49
N THR A 460 10.03 -4.36 33.34
CA THR A 460 9.10 -3.37 33.91
C THR A 460 8.47 -2.56 32.80
N PHE A 461 7.16 -2.35 32.90
CA PHE A 461 6.36 -1.66 31.90
C PHE A 461 5.53 -0.57 32.60
N GLU A 462 5.68 0.68 32.19
CA GLU A 462 4.81 1.77 32.67
C GLU A 462 3.50 1.75 31.90
N THR A 463 2.36 1.90 32.58
CA THR A 463 1.09 2.10 31.89
C THR A 463 1.03 3.49 31.28
N LYS A 464 0.40 3.68 30.12
CA LYS A 464 0.18 5.00 29.50
C LYS A 464 -0.80 5.86 30.31
N THR A 465 -1.79 5.21 30.92
CA THR A 465 -2.79 5.82 31.80
C THR A 465 -2.82 5.08 33.13
N ASN A 466 -3.19 5.78 34.21
CA ASN A 466 -3.32 5.14 35.52
C ASN A 466 -4.47 4.13 35.49
N ALA A 467 -4.19 2.90 35.91
CA ALA A 467 -5.12 1.78 35.86
C ALA A 467 -5.68 1.43 37.25
N GLY A 468 -6.80 0.71 37.29
CA GLY A 468 -7.37 0.22 38.55
C GLY A 468 -8.23 1.26 39.27
N GLN A 469 -9.37 0.81 39.79
CA GLN A 469 -10.41 1.66 40.37
C GLN A 469 -10.70 1.30 41.84
N ALA A 470 -11.26 2.26 42.58
CA ALA A 470 -11.75 2.03 43.93
C ALA A 470 -12.84 0.94 43.94
N GLY A 471 -12.80 0.02 44.91
CA GLY A 471 -13.65 -1.17 44.94
C GLY A 471 -13.09 -2.38 44.19
N GLY A 472 -11.87 -2.27 43.68
CA GLY A 472 -11.10 -3.37 43.11
C GLY A 472 -11.29 -3.55 41.61
N SER A 473 -10.31 -4.18 40.98
CA SER A 473 -10.29 -4.44 39.54
C SER A 473 -9.78 -5.85 39.23
N LEU A 474 -10.22 -6.40 38.11
CA LEU A 474 -9.66 -7.60 37.50
C LEU A 474 -8.70 -7.18 36.40
N LEU A 475 -7.44 -7.56 36.55
CA LEU A 475 -6.40 -7.34 35.54
C LEU A 475 -6.30 -8.60 34.68
N THR A 476 -6.40 -8.44 33.37
CA THR A 476 -6.17 -9.51 32.41
C THR A 476 -4.90 -9.18 31.64
N PHE A 477 -3.89 -10.01 31.81
CA PHE A 477 -2.64 -9.94 31.08
C PHE A 477 -2.65 -10.93 29.93
N THR A 478 -2.21 -10.51 28.76
CA THR A 478 -2.09 -11.36 27.57
C THR A 478 -0.62 -11.38 27.15
N LEU A 479 0.01 -12.56 27.19
CA LEU A 479 1.40 -12.79 26.81
C LEU A 479 1.42 -13.62 25.51
N SER A 480 1.76 -12.97 24.40
CA SER A 480 1.83 -13.57 23.05
C SER A 480 3.23 -14.15 22.80
N HIS A 481 3.28 -15.40 22.33
CA HIS A 481 4.50 -16.08 21.91
C HIS A 481 4.31 -16.64 20.49
N GLN A 482 4.79 -15.89 19.50
CA GLN A 482 4.61 -16.14 18.07
C GLN A 482 5.90 -16.50 17.34
N PHE A 483 7.01 -16.63 18.07
CA PHE A 483 8.31 -16.97 17.52
C PHE A 483 8.27 -18.25 16.67
N GLY A 484 9.05 -18.27 15.59
CA GLY A 484 8.84 -19.17 14.45
C GLY A 484 8.92 -20.66 14.75
N ASP A 485 9.63 -21.07 15.81
CA ASP A 485 9.79 -22.47 16.17
C ASP A 485 8.70 -23.04 17.10
N GLY A 486 7.84 -22.17 17.65
CA GLY A 486 6.79 -22.56 18.60
C GLY A 486 7.30 -23.10 19.95
N LYS A 487 8.60 -22.96 20.26
CA LYS A 487 9.24 -23.49 21.47
C LYS A 487 9.76 -22.42 22.42
N HIS A 488 10.01 -21.21 21.93
CA HIS A 488 10.47 -20.07 22.73
C HIS A 488 9.35 -19.45 23.59
N LEU A 489 8.76 -20.29 24.45
CA LEU A 489 7.68 -19.94 25.35
C LEU A 489 8.21 -19.57 26.73
N LEU A 490 7.58 -18.62 27.41
CA LEU A 490 7.90 -18.33 28.81
C LEU A 490 7.50 -19.53 29.69
N GLY A 491 8.41 -19.96 30.56
CA GLY A 491 8.30 -21.21 31.32
C GLY A 491 7.94 -21.00 32.79
N ARG A 492 8.58 -20.05 33.47
CA ARG A 492 8.18 -19.64 34.83
C ARG A 492 8.20 -18.15 34.95
N PHE A 493 7.10 -17.59 35.45
CA PHE A 493 6.99 -16.14 35.60
C PHE A 493 6.14 -15.71 36.78
N ARG A 494 6.36 -14.47 37.21
CA ARG A 494 5.58 -13.79 38.25
C ARG A 494 5.23 -12.37 37.79
N ILE A 495 4.02 -11.91 38.14
CA ILE A 495 3.55 -10.57 37.81
C ILE A 495 3.33 -9.78 39.10
N ALA A 496 3.85 -8.56 39.14
CA ALA A 496 3.60 -7.58 40.19
C ALA A 496 3.14 -6.25 39.57
N VAL A 497 2.42 -5.44 40.35
CA VAL A 497 1.96 -4.11 39.96
C VAL A 497 2.41 -3.07 40.98
N THR A 498 2.45 -1.81 40.56
CA THR A 498 2.76 -0.68 41.43
C THR A 498 1.86 0.51 41.13
N ASN A 499 1.63 1.34 42.14
CA ASN A 499 1.07 2.68 42.01
C ASN A 499 2.11 3.76 42.39
N SER A 500 3.39 3.38 42.51
CA SER A 500 4.48 4.34 42.68
C SER A 500 4.51 5.29 41.48
N PRO A 501 4.79 6.59 41.66
CA PRO A 501 4.82 7.53 40.56
C PRO A 501 5.79 7.09 39.44
N ARG A 502 5.43 7.36 38.19
CA ARG A 502 6.35 7.17 37.05
C ARG A 502 7.52 8.16 37.19
N PRO A 503 8.77 7.79 36.83
CA PRO A 503 9.12 6.54 36.16
C PRO A 503 9.19 5.33 37.10
N ILE A 504 8.79 4.15 36.62
CA ILE A 504 8.63 2.95 37.45
C ILE A 504 9.83 2.05 37.33
N GLY A 505 10.37 1.70 38.50
CA GLY A 505 11.64 1.02 38.59
C GLY A 505 12.73 1.99 38.17
N GLY A 506 13.53 2.45 39.13
CA GLY A 506 14.90 2.84 38.87
C GLY A 506 15.71 1.65 38.32
N GLY A 507 15.28 1.06 37.21
CA GLY A 507 16.06 0.17 36.38
C GLY A 507 17.22 1.01 35.92
N GLN A 508 18.35 0.83 36.62
CA GLN A 508 19.63 1.51 36.45
C GLN A 508 19.48 2.79 35.65
N LEU A 509 18.90 3.82 36.28
CA LEU A 509 19.15 5.18 35.79
C LEU A 509 20.66 5.24 35.56
N PRO A 510 21.11 5.68 34.38
CA PRO A 510 22.54 5.80 34.10
C PRO A 510 23.25 6.50 35.26
N ALA A 511 24.46 6.05 35.61
CA ALA A 511 25.12 6.50 36.83
C ALA A 511 25.25 8.03 36.92
N ASP A 512 25.42 8.67 35.77
CA ASP A 512 25.39 10.12 35.57
C ASP A 512 24.01 10.75 35.85
N VAL A 513 22.92 10.12 35.41
CA VAL A 513 21.54 10.55 35.69
C VAL A 513 21.21 10.40 37.19
N VAL A 514 21.61 9.30 37.82
CA VAL A 514 21.47 9.11 39.28
C VAL A 514 22.25 10.18 40.04
N ALA A 515 23.52 10.35 39.68
CA ALA A 515 24.39 11.34 40.32
C ALA A 515 23.84 12.77 40.15
N ALA A 516 23.26 13.08 38.99
CA ALA A 516 22.63 14.37 38.73
C ALA A 516 21.34 14.56 39.55
N LEU A 517 20.49 13.54 39.68
CA LEU A 517 19.26 13.61 40.49
C LEU A 517 19.56 13.76 41.99
N ALA A 518 20.67 13.20 42.48
CA ALA A 518 21.09 13.32 43.88
C ALA A 518 21.53 14.75 44.28
N VAL A 519 21.89 15.59 43.30
CA VAL A 519 22.24 17.00 43.53
C VAL A 519 20.99 17.86 43.43
N ALA A 520 20.79 18.74 44.43
CA ALA A 520 19.70 19.71 44.42
C ALA A 520 19.72 20.57 43.14
N GLY A 521 18.55 20.82 42.54
CA GLY A 521 18.45 21.39 41.18
C GLY A 521 19.15 22.74 40.98
N ASP A 522 19.21 23.57 42.03
CA ASP A 522 19.93 24.84 42.08
C ASP A 522 21.46 24.69 42.11
N LYS A 523 21.96 23.52 42.56
CA LYS A 523 23.38 23.19 42.70
C LYS A 523 23.94 22.30 41.58
N ARG A 524 23.11 21.88 40.63
CA ARG A 524 23.55 21.03 39.50
C ARG A 524 24.45 21.79 38.53
N THR A 525 25.52 21.15 38.07
CA THR A 525 26.39 21.69 37.01
C THR A 525 25.67 21.72 35.66
N ALA A 526 26.24 22.43 34.68
CA ALA A 526 25.68 22.48 33.33
C ALA A 526 25.60 21.08 32.69
N GLU A 527 26.62 20.25 32.92
CA GLU A 527 26.73 18.88 32.43
C GLU A 527 25.65 17.99 33.05
N GLN A 528 25.40 18.12 34.35
CA GLN A 528 24.35 17.37 35.05
C GLN A 528 22.96 17.75 34.53
N LYS A 529 22.70 19.05 34.32
CA LYS A 529 21.44 19.52 33.72
C LYS A 529 21.26 18.97 32.30
N ALA A 530 22.32 19.00 31.48
CA ALA A 530 22.30 18.46 30.14
C ALA A 530 22.04 16.95 30.10
N ALA A 531 22.66 16.17 31.00
CA ALA A 531 22.45 14.74 31.11
C ALA A 531 20.98 14.39 31.44
N LEU A 532 20.37 15.08 32.41
CA LEU A 532 18.95 14.91 32.76
C LEU A 532 18.04 15.27 31.59
N THR A 533 18.26 16.42 30.95
CA THR A 533 17.45 16.86 29.81
C THR A 533 17.58 15.91 28.63
N SER A 534 18.78 15.44 28.31
CA SER A 534 19.01 14.46 27.24
C SER A 534 18.31 13.14 27.55
N TYR A 535 18.46 12.64 28.77
CA TYR A 535 17.82 11.39 29.21
C TYR A 535 16.29 11.46 29.13
N PHE A 536 15.72 12.59 29.59
CA PHE A 536 14.28 12.84 29.56
C PHE A 536 13.75 12.95 28.12
N ARG A 537 14.37 13.78 27.29
CA ARG A 537 13.97 13.97 25.88
C ARG A 537 14.02 12.67 25.08
N ALA A 538 15.02 11.83 25.31
CA ALA A 538 15.15 10.53 24.64
C ALA A 538 13.98 9.57 24.92
N ARG A 539 13.23 9.78 26.01
CA ARG A 539 12.11 8.92 26.45
C ARG A 539 10.74 9.59 26.32
N ASP A 540 10.67 10.89 26.02
CA ASP A 540 9.42 11.55 25.70
C ASP A 540 8.95 11.15 24.29
N ALA A 541 8.01 10.22 24.21
CA ALA A 541 7.53 9.66 22.95
C ALA A 541 6.99 10.72 21.97
N ARG A 542 6.32 11.76 22.49
CA ARG A 542 5.75 12.82 21.65
C ARG A 542 6.84 13.74 21.09
N TYR A 543 7.88 14.03 21.86
CA TYR A 543 9.06 14.76 21.38
C TYR A 543 9.75 13.98 20.26
N GLN A 544 10.01 12.69 20.47
CA GLN A 544 10.67 11.84 19.47
C GLN A 544 9.86 11.75 18.17
N ASP A 545 8.54 11.60 18.26
CA ASP A 545 7.63 11.61 17.11
C ASP A 545 7.67 12.93 16.32
N LEU A 546 7.61 14.07 17.00
CA LEU A 546 7.70 15.39 16.37
C LEU A 546 9.06 15.62 15.71
N VAL A 547 10.17 15.28 16.37
CA VAL A 547 11.52 15.37 15.82
C VAL A 547 11.66 14.50 14.56
N ALA A 548 11.23 13.25 14.62
CA ALA A 548 11.29 12.34 13.48
C ALA A 548 10.42 12.83 12.30
N THR A 549 9.28 13.45 12.57
CA THR A 549 8.37 13.96 11.53
C THR A 549 8.88 15.27 10.89
N VAL A 550 9.43 16.18 11.68
CA VAL A 550 10.13 17.37 11.16
C VAL A 550 11.33 16.94 10.30
N GLN A 551 12.11 15.96 10.78
CA GLN A 551 13.27 15.46 10.02
C GLN A 551 12.85 14.85 8.68
N ARG A 552 11.80 14.01 8.65
CA ARG A 552 11.29 13.41 7.41
C ARG A 552 10.80 14.45 6.40
N SER A 553 10.15 15.52 6.86
CA SER A 553 9.64 16.58 5.97
C SER A 553 10.70 17.57 5.51
N SER A 554 11.87 17.62 6.17
CA SER A 554 12.94 18.57 5.84
C SER A 554 13.52 18.41 4.43
N GLU A 555 13.53 17.18 3.91
CA GLU A 555 14.06 16.89 2.57
C GLU A 555 13.22 17.54 1.47
N SER A 556 11.89 17.44 1.61
CA SER A 556 10.92 17.97 0.64
C SER A 556 10.95 19.49 0.53
N VAL A 557 11.33 20.20 1.60
CA VAL A 557 11.37 21.67 1.62
C VAL A 557 12.73 22.28 1.25
N LYS A 558 13.75 21.47 0.94
CA LYS A 558 15.05 21.98 0.46
C LYS A 558 14.92 22.87 -0.77
N ASN A 559 13.97 22.54 -1.64
CA ASN A 559 13.59 23.36 -2.79
C ASN A 559 12.08 23.63 -2.74
N ARG A 560 11.67 24.62 -1.94
CA ARG A 560 10.25 25.01 -1.79
C ARG A 560 9.59 25.35 -3.12
N ARG A 561 10.33 25.99 -4.04
CA ARG A 561 9.82 26.35 -5.36
C ARG A 561 9.47 25.11 -6.17
N LEU A 562 10.35 24.11 -6.18
CA LEU A 562 10.08 22.81 -6.82
C LEU A 562 8.91 22.09 -6.15
N LEU A 563 8.87 22.07 -4.81
CA LEU A 563 7.78 21.46 -4.05
C LEU A 563 6.42 22.03 -4.46
N GLY A 564 6.27 23.36 -4.55
CA GLY A 564 5.02 23.96 -4.98
C GLY A 564 4.63 23.66 -6.43
N VAL A 565 5.63 23.47 -7.32
CA VAL A 565 5.39 23.01 -8.70
C VAL A 565 4.98 21.54 -8.74
N GLN A 566 5.56 20.70 -7.88
CA GLN A 566 5.18 19.30 -7.71
C GLN A 566 3.75 19.18 -7.16
N ASP A 567 3.37 20.01 -6.19
CA ASP A 567 2.01 20.08 -5.65
C ASP A 567 1.00 20.52 -6.72
N LEU A 568 1.35 21.52 -7.54
CA LEU A 568 0.53 21.94 -8.67
C LEU A 568 0.37 20.80 -9.69
N ALA A 569 1.46 20.11 -10.05
CA ALA A 569 1.43 18.95 -10.94
C ALA A 569 0.54 17.82 -10.39
N TRP A 570 0.61 17.56 -9.08
CA TRP A 570 -0.24 16.60 -8.40
C TRP A 570 -1.72 16.96 -8.51
N ALA A 571 -2.06 18.23 -8.28
CA ALA A 571 -3.43 18.72 -8.41
C ALA A 571 -3.95 18.60 -9.85
N LEU A 572 -3.09 18.81 -10.85
CA LEU A 572 -3.45 18.71 -12.26
C LEU A 572 -3.63 17.27 -12.73
N ILE A 573 -2.78 16.31 -12.31
CA ILE A 573 -2.98 14.87 -12.61
C ILE A 573 -4.30 14.37 -12.04
N ASN A 574 -4.67 14.84 -10.86
CA ASN A 574 -5.93 14.45 -10.20
C ASN A 574 -7.15 15.25 -10.71
N ASN A 575 -6.98 16.11 -11.71
CA ASN A 575 -8.08 16.81 -12.34
C ASN A 575 -8.85 15.87 -13.29
N PRO A 576 -10.20 15.88 -13.30
CA PRO A 576 -10.96 15.10 -14.28
C PRO A 576 -10.55 15.35 -15.74
N ALA A 577 -10.12 16.56 -16.08
CA ALA A 577 -9.64 16.89 -17.43
C ALA A 577 -8.33 16.17 -17.82
N PHE A 578 -7.57 15.64 -16.87
CA PHE A 578 -6.40 14.79 -17.13
C PHE A 578 -6.79 13.33 -17.33
N LEU A 579 -7.74 12.83 -16.52
CA LEU A 579 -8.14 11.43 -16.51
C LEU A 579 -9.08 11.04 -17.65
N PHE A 580 -9.85 12.00 -18.12
CA PHE A 580 -10.86 11.80 -19.14
C PHE A 580 -10.43 12.46 -20.44
N ASN A 581 -10.45 11.69 -21.52
CA ASN A 581 -10.48 12.26 -22.85
C ASN A 581 -11.82 12.95 -23.08
N ARG A 582 -11.75 14.02 -23.89
CA ARG A 582 -12.90 14.78 -24.38
C ARG A 582 -13.94 13.87 -25.03
#